data_AF-A0A938BTB3-F1
#
_entry.id   AF-A0A938BTB3-F1
#
_cell.length_a   1.000
_cell.length_b   1.000
_cell.length_c   1.000
_cell.angle_alpha   90.00
_cell.angle_beta   90.00
_cell.angle_gamma   90.00
#
_symmetry.space_group_name_H-M   'P 1'
#
loop_
_entity.id
_entity.type
_entity.pdbx_description
1 polymer ?
#
loop_
_entity_poly.entity_id
_entity_poly.type
_entity_poly.pdbx_seq_one_letter_code
_entity_poly.pdbx_strand_id
1 'polypeptide(L)'
;MRKALVVALMFVFAATCFVACQKPEFETDEDAVRALVKGDPAHFTSGTAGDSTENAQLSEDTTMGKWWRGPQTHDSAATIDVQVQGDTARVGWHQHNYGEVFHWIMTSDTTAAKWTKPLQEAVQINGIFRREGSDTAAYRGWKLNKISLAYGQSETTSTVRIDSLKIHSSLRDILIVDPLAAYYHVDSLVAFTPGEQLDITLYTNATEGYAWLHAFWGSAFVRVPFDNQGGGVFTGTWHAQMIPGFRFAIFDLMTRNTLMDRVAPYDYNGWLLPYKIQTAR
;
A
#
# COMPACT_ATOMS: atom_id res chain seq x y z
N MET A 1 -28.55 -37.63 -38.46
CA MET A 1 -28.11 -36.27 -38.02
C MET A 1 -27.82 -36.17 -36.52
N ARG A 2 -28.69 -36.65 -35.61
CA ARG A 2 -28.46 -36.58 -34.14
C ARG A 2 -27.15 -37.24 -33.64
N LYS A 3 -26.72 -38.36 -34.24
CA LYS A 3 -25.49 -39.07 -33.81
C LYS A 3 -24.19 -38.34 -34.19
N ALA A 4 -24.17 -37.58 -35.29
CA ALA A 4 -23.01 -36.80 -35.72
C ALA A 4 -22.81 -35.54 -34.86
N LEU A 5 -23.92 -34.94 -34.40
CA LEU A 5 -23.88 -33.75 -33.53
C LEU A 5 -23.33 -34.08 -32.12
N VAL A 6 -23.65 -35.26 -31.58
CA VAL A 6 -23.18 -35.69 -30.25
C VAL A 6 -21.68 -36.01 -30.26
N VAL A 7 -21.15 -36.60 -31.34
CA VAL A 7 -19.71 -36.86 -31.49
C VAL A 7 -18.93 -35.55 -31.66
N ALA A 8 -19.47 -34.59 -32.42
CA ALA A 8 -18.86 -33.26 -32.56
C ALA A 8 -18.86 -32.49 -31.23
N LEU A 9 -19.93 -32.57 -30.44
CA LEU A 9 -19.98 -31.92 -29.11
C LEU A 9 -18.99 -32.54 -28.11
N MET A 10 -18.80 -33.86 -28.13
CA MET A 10 -17.78 -34.54 -27.31
C MET A 10 -16.36 -34.18 -27.73
N PHE A 11 -16.09 -33.99 -29.03
CA PHE A 11 -14.78 -33.52 -29.50
C PHE A 11 -14.50 -32.06 -29.10
N VAL A 12 -15.51 -31.19 -29.09
CA VAL A 12 -15.38 -29.81 -28.59
C VAL A 12 -15.19 -29.79 -27.07
N PHE A 13 -15.87 -30.67 -26.32
CA PHE A 13 -15.65 -30.80 -24.86
C PHE A 13 -14.27 -31.38 -24.53
N ALA A 14 -13.80 -32.38 -25.29
CA ALA A 14 -12.44 -32.91 -25.14
C ALA A 14 -11.37 -31.87 -25.53
N ALA A 15 -11.57 -31.12 -26.62
CA ALA A 15 -10.64 -30.07 -27.05
C ALA A 15 -10.62 -28.85 -26.10
N THR A 16 -11.72 -28.55 -25.40
CA THR A 16 -11.76 -27.49 -24.38
C THR A 16 -11.23 -27.94 -23.02
N CYS A 17 -11.29 -29.24 -22.70
CA CYS A 17 -10.60 -29.81 -21.53
C CYS A 17 -9.08 -29.95 -21.73
N PHE A 18 -8.57 -29.83 -22.97
CA PHE A 18 -7.14 -29.81 -23.31
C PHE A 18 -6.57 -28.40 -23.52
N VAL A 19 -7.28 -27.34 -23.14
CA VAL A 19 -6.59 -26.13 -22.66
C VAL A 19 -5.99 -26.51 -21.31
N ALA A 20 -4.98 -27.37 -21.39
CA ALA A 20 -4.09 -27.72 -20.31
C ALA A 20 -3.67 -26.41 -19.70
N CYS A 21 -3.79 -26.34 -18.38
CA CYS A 21 -3.18 -25.32 -17.56
C CYS A 21 -1.67 -25.41 -17.84
N GLN A 22 -1.21 -24.76 -18.91
CA GLN A 22 0.19 -24.75 -19.29
C GLN A 22 0.87 -23.97 -18.19
N LYS A 23 1.60 -24.73 -17.39
CA LYS A 23 2.47 -24.17 -16.38
C LYS A 23 3.38 -23.17 -17.08
N PRO A 24 3.48 -21.92 -16.58
CA PRO A 24 4.40 -20.98 -17.17
C PRO A 24 5.82 -21.53 -17.02
N GLU A 25 6.49 -21.71 -18.15
CA GLU A 25 7.88 -22.12 -18.22
C GLU A 25 8.77 -20.89 -18.22
N PHE A 26 9.82 -20.92 -17.40
CA PHE A 26 10.76 -19.82 -17.27
C PHE A 26 12.17 -20.35 -17.45
N GLU A 27 12.94 -19.70 -18.32
CA GLU A 27 14.33 -20.05 -18.59
C GLU A 27 15.23 -19.71 -17.40
N THR A 28 14.94 -18.61 -16.70
CA THR A 28 15.76 -18.13 -15.58
C THR A 28 14.97 -17.99 -14.28
N ASP A 29 15.68 -18.01 -13.14
CA ASP A 29 15.08 -17.73 -11.84
C ASP A 29 14.62 -16.28 -11.71
N GLU A 30 15.36 -15.34 -12.31
CA GLU A 30 15.00 -13.92 -12.32
C GLU A 30 13.67 -13.70 -13.04
N ASP A 31 13.45 -14.35 -14.19
CA ASP A 31 12.19 -14.26 -14.92
C ASP A 31 11.03 -14.88 -14.15
N ALA A 32 11.27 -16.03 -13.50
CA ALA A 32 10.26 -16.70 -12.69
C ALA A 32 9.84 -15.82 -11.49
N VAL A 33 10.80 -15.22 -10.78
CA VAL A 33 10.53 -14.32 -9.66
C VAL A 33 9.86 -13.03 -10.13
N ARG A 34 10.34 -12.42 -11.23
CA ARG A 34 9.72 -11.22 -11.82
C ARG A 34 8.28 -11.48 -12.24
N ALA A 35 7.99 -12.67 -12.76
CA ALA A 35 6.63 -13.08 -13.12
C ALA A 35 5.73 -13.28 -11.89
N LEU A 36 6.26 -13.79 -10.76
CA LEU A 36 5.50 -13.84 -9.50
C LEU A 36 5.12 -12.44 -9.02
N VAL A 37 6.07 -11.50 -9.03
CA VAL A 37 5.82 -10.11 -8.61
C VAL A 37 4.75 -9.45 -9.50
N LYS A 38 4.84 -9.62 -10.82
CA LYS A 38 3.84 -9.09 -11.77
C LYS A 38 2.47 -9.75 -11.62
N GLY A 39 2.43 -11.02 -11.22
CA GLY A 39 1.21 -11.81 -11.06
C GLY A 39 0.54 -11.69 -9.70
N ASP A 40 1.17 -11.02 -8.73
CA ASP A 40 0.67 -10.88 -7.36
C ASP A 40 0.26 -9.43 -7.05
N PRO A 41 -0.98 -9.05 -7.43
CA PRO A 41 -1.47 -7.72 -7.11
C PRO A 41 -1.70 -7.53 -5.62
N ALA A 42 -1.87 -8.59 -4.82
CA ALA A 42 -2.24 -8.44 -3.41
C ALA A 42 -1.08 -7.88 -2.56
N HIS A 43 0.17 -8.22 -2.91
CA HIS A 43 1.35 -7.82 -2.17
C HIS A 43 2.14 -6.69 -2.83
N PHE A 44 2.09 -6.58 -4.16
CA PHE A 44 2.87 -5.61 -4.95
C PHE A 44 2.01 -4.61 -5.73
N THR A 45 0.82 -4.26 -5.22
CA THR A 45 0.11 -3.04 -5.65
C THR A 45 -0.02 -2.06 -4.50
N SER A 46 0.41 -0.82 -4.75
CA SER A 46 0.32 0.29 -3.81
C SER A 46 -0.65 1.38 -4.29
N GLY A 47 -1.52 1.06 -5.25
CA GLY A 47 -2.45 2.04 -5.82
C GLY A 47 -3.40 2.56 -4.74
N THR A 48 -3.38 3.87 -4.49
CA THR A 48 -4.26 4.52 -3.51
C THR A 48 -5.62 4.87 -4.14
N ALA A 49 -6.12 4.09 -5.10
CA ALA A 49 -7.39 4.38 -5.78
C ALA A 49 -8.59 4.48 -4.82
N GLY A 50 -8.49 3.87 -3.62
CA GLY A 50 -9.46 4.01 -2.53
C GLY A 50 -9.31 5.28 -1.67
N ASP A 51 -8.19 6.00 -1.79
CA ASP A 51 -7.94 7.34 -1.18
C ASP A 51 -8.54 8.47 -2.06
N SER A 52 -9.04 8.14 -3.24
CA SER A 52 -9.78 9.04 -4.12
C SER A 52 -11.23 9.17 -3.67
N THR A 53 -11.46 9.88 -2.57
CA THR A 53 -12.81 10.01 -2.01
C THR A 53 -13.35 11.43 -2.18
N GLU A 54 -14.01 11.69 -3.31
CA GLU A 54 -14.96 12.79 -3.43
C GLU A 54 -16.17 12.60 -2.47
N ASN A 55 -16.36 11.39 -1.93
CA ASN A 55 -17.53 10.95 -1.17
C ASN A 55 -17.24 10.39 0.26
N ALA A 56 -16.01 10.42 0.77
CA ALA A 56 -15.78 10.02 2.16
C ALA A 56 -16.31 11.10 3.12
N GLN A 57 -16.76 10.69 4.30
CA GLN A 57 -17.01 11.61 5.41
C GLN A 57 -15.67 12.19 5.87
N LEU A 58 -15.21 13.20 5.13
CA LEU A 58 -14.04 13.99 5.47
C LEU A 58 -14.32 14.66 6.81
N SER A 59 -13.48 14.39 7.81
CA SER A 59 -13.54 15.08 9.09
C SER A 59 -13.53 16.58 8.83
N GLU A 60 -14.56 17.28 9.30
CA GLU A 60 -14.57 18.74 9.34
C GLU A 60 -13.46 19.21 10.27
N ASP A 61 -12.29 19.47 9.72
CA ASP A 61 -11.32 20.31 10.39
C ASP A 61 -11.64 21.75 9.99
N THR A 62 -12.24 22.48 10.93
CA THR A 62 -12.67 23.88 10.78
C THR A 62 -11.54 24.83 10.42
N THR A 63 -10.29 24.38 10.54
CA THR A 63 -9.09 25.16 10.22
C THR A 63 -8.45 24.76 8.89
N MET A 64 -8.55 23.51 8.47
CA MET A 64 -7.94 23.03 7.23
C MET A 64 -8.88 23.00 6.03
N GLY A 65 -10.20 22.94 6.17
CA GLY A 65 -11.08 22.65 5.03
C GLY A 65 -10.97 21.19 4.54
N LYS A 66 -11.45 20.89 3.33
CA LYS A 66 -11.58 19.51 2.81
C LYS A 66 -10.55 19.20 1.73
N TRP A 67 -9.66 18.24 1.94
CA TRP A 67 -8.66 17.82 0.93
C TRP A 67 -8.78 16.35 0.54
N TRP A 68 -8.42 16.00 -0.69
CA TRP A 68 -8.41 14.63 -1.19
C TRP A 68 -7.43 14.46 -2.36
N ARG A 69 -6.99 13.23 -2.61
CA ARG A 69 -6.22 12.90 -3.82
C ARG A 69 -7.20 12.64 -4.97
N GLY A 70 -6.92 13.20 -6.13
CA GLY A 70 -7.63 12.90 -7.36
C GLY A 70 -7.34 11.48 -7.87
N PRO A 71 -7.99 11.07 -8.97
CA PRO A 71 -7.61 9.85 -9.67
C PRO A 71 -6.11 9.87 -10.00
N GLN A 72 -5.44 8.77 -9.70
CA GLN A 72 -4.01 8.61 -9.99
C GLN A 72 -3.79 7.79 -11.25
N THR A 73 -2.74 8.13 -11.98
CA THR A 73 -2.15 7.30 -13.01
C THR A 73 -0.76 6.84 -12.55
N HIS A 74 -0.20 5.87 -13.27
CA HIS A 74 1.09 5.29 -12.94
C HIS A 74 1.90 5.09 -14.21
N ASP A 75 3.18 4.77 -14.08
CA ASP A 75 3.96 4.30 -15.22
C ASP A 75 3.32 3.07 -15.87
N SER A 76 3.56 2.91 -17.17
CA SER A 76 3.03 1.77 -17.94
C SER A 76 3.49 0.42 -17.42
N ALA A 77 4.62 0.37 -16.72
CA ALA A 77 5.10 -0.78 -15.98
C ALA A 77 5.94 -0.34 -14.78
N ALA A 78 5.79 -1.04 -13.66
CA ALA A 78 6.69 -0.91 -12.52
C ALA A 78 8.09 -1.43 -12.84
N THR A 79 9.10 -0.80 -12.26
CA THR A 79 10.47 -1.31 -12.25
C THR A 79 10.58 -2.42 -11.21
N ILE A 80 11.14 -3.55 -11.62
CA ILE A 80 11.35 -4.71 -10.74
C ILE A 80 12.82 -5.10 -10.83
N ASP A 81 13.53 -4.96 -9.72
CA ASP A 81 14.92 -5.39 -9.57
C ASP A 81 14.93 -6.74 -8.87
N VAL A 82 15.58 -7.73 -9.47
CA VAL A 82 15.68 -9.09 -8.92
C VAL A 82 17.15 -9.46 -8.79
N GLN A 83 17.55 -9.90 -7.60
CA GLN A 83 18.89 -10.39 -7.32
C GLN A 83 18.80 -11.79 -6.72
N VAL A 84 19.20 -12.80 -7.49
CA VAL A 84 19.16 -14.21 -7.06
C VAL A 84 20.51 -14.63 -6.47
N GLN A 85 20.48 -15.25 -5.29
CA GLN A 85 21.63 -15.84 -4.62
C GLN A 85 21.24 -17.21 -4.05
N GLY A 86 21.56 -18.28 -4.78
CA GLY A 86 21.15 -19.64 -4.43
C GLY A 86 19.63 -19.76 -4.39
N ASP A 87 19.08 -20.20 -3.25
CA ASP A 87 17.63 -20.36 -3.04
C ASP A 87 16.96 -19.14 -2.39
N THR A 88 17.60 -17.97 -2.45
CA THR A 88 17.03 -16.69 -2.01
C THR A 88 17.09 -15.68 -3.15
N ALA A 89 16.01 -14.94 -3.37
CA ALA A 89 16.00 -13.80 -4.27
C ALA A 89 15.53 -12.55 -3.53
N ARG A 90 16.30 -11.46 -3.64
CA ARG A 90 15.91 -10.13 -3.15
C ARG A 90 15.26 -9.38 -4.29
N VAL A 91 14.11 -8.76 -4.00
CA VAL A 91 13.32 -8.03 -4.97
C VAL A 91 13.09 -6.61 -4.49
N GLY A 92 13.32 -5.64 -5.36
CA GLY A 92 12.83 -4.27 -5.23
C GLY A 92 11.74 -4.02 -6.28
N TRP A 93 10.57 -3.58 -5.86
CA TRP A 93 9.50 -3.12 -6.74
C TRP A 93 9.37 -1.61 -6.59
N HIS A 94 9.31 -0.89 -7.72
CA HIS A 94 9.27 0.56 -7.78
C HIS A 94 8.27 1.04 -8.81
N GLN A 95 7.49 2.07 -8.48
CA GLN A 95 6.56 2.71 -9.41
C GLN A 95 6.38 4.19 -9.09
N HIS A 96 6.17 5.00 -10.12
CA HIS A 96 5.76 6.39 -9.97
C HIS A 96 4.24 6.52 -10.05
N ASN A 97 3.67 7.33 -9.16
CA ASN A 97 2.25 7.72 -9.17
C ASN A 97 2.16 9.20 -9.55
N TYR A 98 1.22 9.51 -10.43
CA TYR A 98 0.92 10.85 -10.89
C TYR A 98 -0.56 11.16 -10.63
N GLY A 99 -0.87 12.39 -10.28
CA GLY A 99 -2.25 12.80 -10.09
C GLY A 99 -2.36 14.24 -9.65
N GLU A 100 -3.41 14.53 -8.89
CA GLU A 100 -3.63 15.85 -8.33
C GLU A 100 -4.00 15.73 -6.85
N VAL A 101 -3.59 16.69 -6.03
CA VAL A 101 -4.22 16.94 -4.73
C VAL A 101 -5.21 18.08 -4.89
N PHE A 102 -6.42 17.86 -4.41
CA PHE A 102 -7.46 18.86 -4.37
C PHE A 102 -7.72 19.32 -2.95
N HIS A 103 -8.06 20.60 -2.82
CA HIS A 103 -8.33 21.20 -1.53
C HIS A 103 -9.42 22.26 -1.63
N TRP A 104 -10.47 22.12 -0.85
CA TRP A 104 -11.47 23.15 -0.61
C TRP A 104 -11.13 23.92 0.65
N ILE A 105 -10.83 25.21 0.51
CA ILE A 105 -10.62 26.13 1.62
C ILE A 105 -11.71 27.18 1.62
N MET A 106 -12.23 27.48 2.80
CA MET A 106 -13.10 28.63 3.02
C MET A 106 -12.27 29.92 2.92
N THR A 107 -12.56 30.76 1.95
CA THR A 107 -11.93 32.08 1.77
C THR A 107 -12.72 33.20 2.44
N SER A 108 -13.95 32.92 2.83
CA SER A 108 -14.79 33.71 3.74
C SER A 108 -15.85 32.79 4.35
N ASP A 109 -16.75 33.31 5.19
CA ASP A 109 -17.86 32.54 5.78
C ASP A 109 -18.82 31.95 4.73
N THR A 110 -18.83 32.47 3.50
CA THR A 110 -19.77 32.06 2.45
C THR A 110 -19.11 31.62 1.15
N THR A 111 -17.79 31.72 1.05
CA THR A 111 -17.06 31.41 -0.19
C THR A 111 -15.98 30.38 0.08
N ALA A 112 -15.88 29.39 -0.82
CA ALA A 112 -14.82 28.42 -0.82
C ALA A 112 -14.07 28.46 -2.16
N ALA A 113 -12.76 28.24 -2.13
CA ALA A 113 -11.93 28.08 -3.30
C ALA A 113 -11.42 26.65 -3.37
N LYS A 114 -11.47 26.06 -4.57
CA LYS A 114 -10.79 24.80 -4.87
C LYS A 114 -9.37 25.11 -5.34
N TRP A 115 -8.38 24.60 -4.61
CA TRP A 115 -7.00 24.55 -5.04
C TRP A 115 -6.70 23.18 -5.63
N THR A 116 -5.88 23.16 -6.67
CA THR A 116 -5.41 21.95 -7.33
C THR A 116 -3.91 22.04 -7.44
N LYS A 117 -3.22 20.96 -7.05
CA LYS A 117 -1.77 20.85 -7.12
C LYS A 117 -1.40 19.54 -7.81
N PRO A 118 -0.37 19.52 -8.66
CA PRO A 118 0.14 18.26 -9.18
C PRO A 118 0.66 17.41 -8.03
N LEU A 119 0.31 16.13 -8.04
CA LEU A 119 0.86 15.10 -7.19
C LEU A 119 1.79 14.24 -8.05
N GLN A 120 3.01 14.08 -7.59
CA GLN A 120 3.98 13.15 -8.16
C GLN A 120 4.78 12.53 -7.03
N GLU A 121 4.72 11.21 -6.92
CA GLU A 121 5.38 10.44 -5.86
C GLU A 121 5.95 9.13 -6.40
N ALA A 122 7.05 8.69 -5.81
CA ALA A 122 7.63 7.37 -6.03
C ALA A 122 7.25 6.45 -4.88
N VAL A 123 6.93 5.20 -5.20
CA VAL A 123 6.63 4.14 -4.23
C VAL A 123 7.59 2.98 -4.40
N GLN A 124 8.07 2.43 -3.30
CA GLN A 124 8.91 1.26 -3.25
C GLN A 124 8.39 0.19 -2.27
N ILE A 125 8.49 -1.08 -2.65
CA ILE A 125 8.26 -2.24 -1.78
C ILE A 125 9.40 -3.24 -2.02
N ASN A 126 9.94 -3.82 -0.94
CA ASN A 126 10.94 -4.88 -1.05
C ASN A 126 10.36 -6.24 -0.69
N GLY A 127 10.73 -7.27 -1.46
CA GLY A 127 10.39 -8.66 -1.23
C GLY A 127 11.62 -9.54 -1.04
N ILE A 128 11.47 -10.61 -0.28
CA ILE A 128 12.43 -11.73 -0.24
C ILE A 128 11.67 -12.98 -0.65
N PHE A 129 12.11 -13.59 -1.75
CA PHE A 129 11.59 -14.85 -2.24
C PHE A 129 12.53 -15.99 -1.82
N ARG A 130 11.95 -17.17 -1.58
CA ARG A 130 12.70 -18.40 -1.35
C ARG A 130 12.25 -19.50 -2.29
N ARG A 131 13.20 -20.32 -2.71
CA ARG A 131 12.90 -21.54 -3.44
C ARG A 131 12.53 -22.63 -2.44
N GLU A 132 11.32 -23.19 -2.60
CA GLU A 132 10.81 -24.29 -1.78
C GLU A 132 10.54 -25.56 -2.60
N GLY A 133 10.64 -25.47 -3.93
CA GLY A 133 10.44 -26.59 -4.86
C GLY A 133 11.59 -26.76 -5.85
N SER A 134 11.43 -27.70 -6.80
CA SER A 134 12.40 -27.90 -7.88
C SER A 134 12.33 -26.78 -8.93
N ASP A 135 13.37 -26.68 -9.75
CA ASP A 135 13.43 -25.82 -10.94
C ASP A 135 12.34 -26.15 -11.99
N THR A 136 11.89 -27.40 -12.01
CA THR A 136 10.78 -27.87 -12.82
C THR A 136 9.41 -27.53 -12.21
N ALA A 137 9.33 -27.00 -10.98
CA ALA A 137 8.09 -26.60 -10.32
C ALA A 137 7.52 -25.28 -10.89
N ALA A 138 6.29 -24.90 -10.50
CA ALA A 138 5.68 -23.66 -11.02
C ALA A 138 6.53 -22.48 -10.55
N TYR A 139 6.79 -21.52 -11.45
CA TYR A 139 7.73 -20.44 -11.17
C TYR A 139 9.08 -20.95 -10.63
N ARG A 140 9.54 -22.11 -11.12
CA ARG A 140 10.80 -22.75 -10.70
C ARG A 140 10.92 -23.01 -9.19
N GLY A 141 9.78 -23.13 -8.51
CA GLY A 141 9.70 -23.42 -7.07
C GLY A 141 9.85 -22.20 -6.16
N TRP A 142 9.92 -20.99 -6.72
CA TRP A 142 10.00 -19.74 -5.95
C TRP A 142 8.66 -19.38 -5.31
N LYS A 143 8.72 -18.83 -4.10
CA LYS A 143 7.58 -18.23 -3.40
C LYS A 143 8.01 -16.98 -2.64
N LEU A 144 7.09 -16.02 -2.53
CA LEU A 144 7.30 -14.86 -1.66
C LEU A 144 7.37 -15.34 -0.21
N ASN A 145 8.47 -15.01 0.49
CA ASN A 145 8.71 -15.45 1.87
C ASN A 145 8.56 -14.29 2.85
N LYS A 146 9.12 -13.13 2.51
CA LYS A 146 9.00 -11.90 3.31
C LYS A 146 8.70 -10.69 2.45
N ILE A 147 8.06 -9.70 3.05
CA ILE A 147 7.78 -8.40 2.45
C ILE A 147 8.10 -7.28 3.44
N SER A 148 8.59 -6.16 2.93
CA SER A 148 8.76 -4.93 3.71
C SER A 148 7.44 -4.16 3.84
N LEU A 149 7.49 -2.97 4.45
CA LEU A 149 6.45 -1.97 4.23
C LEU A 149 6.60 -1.39 2.82
N ALA A 150 5.55 -0.72 2.32
CA ALA A 150 5.72 0.21 1.21
C ALA A 150 6.20 1.56 1.75
N TYR A 151 7.07 2.20 0.99
CA TYR A 151 7.56 3.54 1.23
C TYR A 151 7.18 4.43 0.06
N GLY A 152 6.41 5.48 0.33
CA GLY A 152 6.00 6.50 -0.62
C GLY A 152 6.63 7.85 -0.31
N GLN A 153 7.04 8.59 -1.34
CA GLN A 153 7.66 9.89 -1.17
C GLN A 153 7.38 10.78 -2.38
N SER A 154 7.07 12.05 -2.16
CA SER A 154 6.96 13.05 -3.24
C SER A 154 8.29 13.24 -3.97
N GLU A 155 8.25 13.33 -5.30
CA GLU A 155 9.49 13.39 -6.10
C GLU A 155 10.05 14.79 -6.26
N THR A 156 9.18 15.79 -6.38
CA THR A 156 9.58 17.16 -6.72
C THR A 156 10.01 17.97 -5.50
N THR A 157 9.42 17.70 -4.34
CA THR A 157 9.75 18.33 -3.06
C THR A 157 9.63 17.27 -1.99
N SER A 158 10.69 16.99 -1.26
CA SER A 158 10.65 16.02 -0.17
C SER A 158 11.43 16.50 1.03
N THR A 159 10.77 17.33 1.83
CA THR A 159 11.38 17.91 3.04
C THR A 159 10.87 17.25 4.31
N VAL A 160 9.74 16.54 4.25
CA VAL A 160 9.19 15.77 5.37
C VAL A 160 9.56 14.30 5.30
N ARG A 161 9.76 13.69 6.47
CA ARG A 161 10.14 12.29 6.63
C ARG A 161 9.59 11.74 7.93
N ILE A 162 9.01 10.56 7.86
CA ILE A 162 8.75 9.73 9.04
C ILE A 162 10.08 9.06 9.41
N ASP A 163 10.57 9.32 10.62
CA ASP A 163 11.81 8.72 11.14
C ASP A 163 11.52 7.38 11.81
N SER A 164 10.40 7.26 12.52
CA SER A 164 9.93 5.98 13.04
C SER A 164 8.43 5.97 13.33
N LEU A 165 7.87 4.76 13.31
CA LEU A 165 6.50 4.43 13.65
C LEU A 165 6.51 3.50 14.86
N LYS A 166 5.86 3.94 15.94
CA LYS A 166 5.58 3.12 17.11
C LYS A 166 4.10 2.74 17.15
N ILE A 167 3.83 1.45 17.33
CA ILE A 167 2.49 0.89 17.50
C ILE A 167 2.47 0.17 18.84
N HIS A 168 1.66 0.67 19.77
CA HIS A 168 1.51 0.11 21.10
C HIS A 168 0.08 -0.38 21.33
N SER A 169 -0.07 -1.51 22.00
CA SER A 169 -1.32 -1.93 22.62
C SER A 169 -1.04 -2.77 23.86
N SER A 170 -2.09 -3.24 24.52
CA SER A 170 -1.95 -4.23 25.60
C SER A 170 -1.30 -5.55 25.18
N LEU A 171 -1.24 -5.86 23.88
CA LEU A 171 -0.73 -7.12 23.35
C LEU A 171 0.63 -7.00 22.65
N ARG A 172 1.06 -5.78 22.30
CA ARG A 172 2.24 -5.58 21.46
C ARG A 172 2.88 -4.21 21.66
N ASP A 173 4.19 -4.16 21.41
CA ASP A 173 4.94 -2.92 21.26
C ASP A 173 5.87 -3.08 20.05
N ILE A 174 5.55 -2.39 18.96
CA ILE A 174 6.23 -2.50 17.67
C ILE A 174 6.86 -1.16 17.35
N LEU A 175 8.16 -1.15 17.08
CA LEU A 175 8.89 0.00 16.59
C LEU A 175 9.46 -0.30 15.21
N ILE A 176 9.13 0.55 14.23
CA ILE A 176 9.62 0.48 12.86
C ILE A 176 10.43 1.75 12.61
N VAL A 177 11.69 1.60 12.24
CA VAL A 177 12.62 2.74 11.98
C VAL A 177 13.01 2.87 10.51
N ASP A 178 12.80 1.81 9.73
CA ASP A 178 13.06 1.80 8.30
C ASP A 178 12.00 0.90 7.64
N PRO A 179 11.10 1.46 6.80
CA PRO A 179 10.00 0.72 6.22
C PRO A 179 10.49 -0.33 5.23
N LEU A 180 11.60 -0.08 4.54
CA LEU A 180 12.15 -0.93 3.49
C LEU A 180 13.07 -2.03 4.02
N ALA A 181 13.60 -1.87 5.24
CA ALA A 181 14.38 -2.88 5.96
C ALA A 181 13.55 -3.71 6.97
N ALA A 182 12.32 -3.28 7.31
CA ALA A 182 11.43 -4.00 8.20
C ALA A 182 10.66 -5.11 7.47
N TYR A 183 11.23 -6.31 7.44
CA TYR A 183 10.64 -7.47 6.75
C TYR A 183 9.76 -8.33 7.65
N TYR A 184 8.56 -8.64 7.16
CA TYR A 184 7.63 -9.58 7.79
C TYR A 184 7.42 -10.79 6.90
N HIS A 185 7.34 -11.97 7.53
CA HIS A 185 6.97 -13.18 6.81
C HIS A 185 5.52 -13.09 6.33
N VAL A 186 5.24 -13.47 5.08
CA VAL A 186 3.89 -13.36 4.52
C VAL A 186 2.87 -14.24 5.26
N ASP A 187 3.31 -15.38 5.80
CA ASP A 187 2.46 -16.28 6.57
C ASP A 187 2.25 -15.81 8.01
N SER A 188 3.17 -15.01 8.55
CA SER A 188 3.15 -14.47 9.92
C SER A 188 3.40 -12.96 9.96
N LEU A 189 2.64 -12.22 9.13
CA LEU A 189 2.59 -10.76 9.20
C LEU A 189 2.19 -10.29 10.60
N VAL A 190 2.46 -9.02 10.91
CA VAL A 190 1.89 -8.37 12.10
C VAL A 190 0.38 -8.61 12.12
N ALA A 191 -0.13 -9.20 13.20
CA ALA A 191 -1.51 -9.65 13.28
C ALA A 191 -2.25 -8.99 14.44
N PHE A 192 -3.22 -8.13 14.17
CA PHE A 192 -4.05 -7.48 15.19
C PHE A 192 -5.34 -8.26 15.47
N THR A 193 -5.81 -8.23 16.71
CA THR A 193 -7.09 -8.80 17.10
C THR A 193 -8.22 -7.92 16.54
N PRO A 194 -9.37 -8.48 16.12
CA PRO A 194 -10.53 -7.67 15.72
C PRO A 194 -10.87 -6.59 16.75
N GLY A 195 -10.91 -5.32 16.33
CA GLY A 195 -11.25 -4.19 17.20
C GLY A 195 -10.17 -3.80 18.21
N GLU A 196 -8.97 -4.40 18.14
CA GLU A 196 -7.86 -4.04 19.02
C GLU A 196 -7.56 -2.54 18.93
N GLN A 197 -7.59 -1.86 20.07
CA GLN A 197 -7.18 -0.47 20.17
C GLN A 197 -5.65 -0.40 20.18
N LEU A 198 -5.12 0.43 19.30
CA LEU A 198 -3.70 0.65 19.07
C LEU A 198 -3.39 2.13 19.26
N ASP A 199 -2.43 2.42 20.11
CA ASP A 199 -1.87 3.76 20.26
C ASP A 199 -0.68 3.89 19.30
N ILE A 200 -0.78 4.83 18.39
CA ILE A 200 0.19 5.05 17.33
C ILE A 200 0.96 6.33 17.63
N THR A 201 2.29 6.27 17.50
CA THR A 201 3.15 7.45 17.55
C THR A 201 4.04 7.48 16.33
N LEU A 202 3.98 8.56 15.56
CA LEU A 202 4.90 8.87 14.47
C LEU A 202 5.93 9.87 14.99
N TYR A 203 7.20 9.50 14.86
CA TYR A 203 8.32 10.41 15.05
C TYR A 203 8.81 10.85 13.67
N THR A 204 8.98 12.15 13.49
CA THR A 204 9.21 12.77 12.19
C THR A 204 10.17 13.94 12.31
N ASN A 205 10.73 14.37 11.18
CA ASN A 205 11.49 15.61 11.12
C ASN A 205 10.60 16.87 10.96
N ALA A 206 9.28 16.70 10.80
CA ALA A 206 8.34 17.76 10.52
C ALA A 206 7.77 18.35 11.81
N THR A 207 8.32 19.49 12.26
CA THR A 207 7.81 20.18 13.46
C THR A 207 6.45 20.84 13.25
N GLU A 208 6.12 21.15 12.00
CA GLU A 208 4.83 21.67 11.55
C GLU A 208 4.33 20.83 10.38
N GLY A 209 3.08 20.42 10.43
CA GLY A 209 2.51 19.57 9.40
C GLY A 209 1.30 18.81 9.90
N TYR A 210 0.88 17.87 9.09
CA TYR A 210 -0.27 17.03 9.37
C TYR A 210 0.10 15.59 9.06
N ALA A 211 -0.35 14.70 9.94
CA ALA A 211 -0.22 13.28 9.74
C ALA A 211 -1.60 12.62 9.77
N TRP A 212 -1.77 11.58 8.97
CA TRP A 212 -3.01 10.80 8.92
C TRP A 212 -2.73 9.31 8.88
N LEU A 213 -3.69 8.57 9.41
CA LEU A 213 -3.82 7.14 9.20
C LEU A 213 -4.90 6.92 8.15
N HIS A 214 -4.54 6.25 7.05
CA HIS A 214 -5.50 5.64 6.14
C HIS A 214 -5.65 4.17 6.48
N ALA A 215 -6.85 3.79 6.88
CA ALA A 215 -7.20 2.41 7.19
C ALA A 215 -8.60 2.12 6.67
N PHE A 216 -8.96 0.84 6.59
CA PHE A 216 -10.36 0.48 6.40
C PHE A 216 -11.15 0.74 7.69
N TRP A 217 -12.43 1.09 7.55
CA TRP A 217 -13.49 0.93 8.53
C TRP A 217 -14.69 0.21 7.89
N GLY A 218 -14.84 -1.09 8.16
CA GLY A 218 -15.83 -1.90 7.46
C GLY A 218 -15.47 -2.04 5.98
N SER A 219 -16.33 -1.54 5.09
CA SER A 219 -16.10 -1.53 3.64
C SER A 219 -15.57 -0.19 3.09
N ALA A 220 -15.41 0.82 3.94
CA ALA A 220 -14.96 2.15 3.53
C ALA A 220 -13.51 2.39 3.92
N PHE A 221 -12.76 3.13 3.11
CA PHE A 221 -11.51 3.74 3.55
C PHE A 221 -11.82 4.96 4.42
N VAL A 222 -11.12 5.08 5.54
CA VAL A 222 -11.20 6.22 6.44
C VAL A 222 -9.84 6.86 6.59
N ARG A 223 -9.85 8.18 6.73
CA ARG A 223 -8.69 8.99 7.06
C ARG A 223 -8.86 9.54 8.46
N VAL A 224 -7.99 9.12 9.37
CA VAL A 224 -8.01 9.53 10.77
C VAL A 224 -6.82 10.47 11.01
N PRO A 225 -7.04 11.73 11.42
CA PRO A 225 -5.95 12.63 11.72
C PRO A 225 -5.20 12.19 12.98
N PHE A 226 -3.89 12.44 13.00
CA PHE A 226 -3.09 12.40 14.21
C PHE A 226 -3.08 13.76 14.91
N ASP A 227 -2.99 13.74 16.23
CA ASP A 227 -2.75 14.92 17.05
C ASP A 227 -1.27 15.29 17.01
N ASN A 228 -0.96 16.53 16.66
CA ASN A 228 0.41 17.06 16.70
C ASN A 228 0.79 17.43 18.14
N GLN A 229 1.75 16.72 18.72
CA GLN A 229 2.26 16.96 20.08
C GLN A 229 3.42 17.98 20.12
N GLY A 230 3.80 18.52 18.97
CA GLY A 230 4.98 19.36 18.79
C GLY A 230 6.27 18.55 18.67
N GLY A 231 7.34 19.23 18.26
CA GLY A 231 8.69 18.63 18.18
C GLY A 231 8.81 17.45 17.21
N GLY A 232 7.95 17.36 16.19
CA GLY A 232 7.96 16.26 15.22
C GLY A 232 7.24 14.99 15.67
N VAL A 233 6.46 15.05 16.76
CA VAL A 233 5.73 13.91 17.31
C VAL A 233 4.24 14.03 17.00
N PHE A 234 3.68 13.00 16.38
CA PHE A 234 2.25 12.90 16.07
C PHE A 234 1.68 11.63 16.71
N THR A 235 0.54 11.75 17.41
CA THR A 235 -0.09 10.63 18.12
C THR A 235 -1.52 10.41 17.67
N GLY A 236 -1.98 9.17 17.62
CA GLY A 236 -3.35 8.86 17.27
C GLY A 236 -3.77 7.49 17.77
N THR A 237 -5.07 7.28 17.87
CA THR A 237 -5.64 5.98 18.23
C THR A 237 -6.23 5.32 16.99
N TRP A 238 -5.92 4.04 16.82
CA TRP A 238 -6.42 3.22 15.73
C TRP A 238 -7.13 1.99 16.28
N HIS A 239 -8.33 1.71 15.78
CA HIS A 239 -9.01 0.44 16.04
C HIS A 239 -8.80 -0.50 14.86
N ALA A 240 -8.14 -1.63 15.12
CA ALA A 240 -7.93 -2.68 14.14
C ALA A 240 -9.26 -3.17 13.57
N GLN A 241 -9.27 -3.53 12.28
CA GLN A 241 -10.48 -3.95 11.59
C GLN A 241 -11.17 -5.16 12.23
N MET A 242 -12.50 -5.19 12.18
CA MET A 242 -13.29 -6.28 12.77
C MET A 242 -13.27 -7.55 11.92
N ILE A 243 -13.17 -7.42 10.61
CA ILE A 243 -13.26 -8.55 9.67
C ILE A 243 -11.86 -9.14 9.48
N PRO A 244 -11.65 -10.44 9.72
CA PRO A 244 -10.39 -11.13 9.45
C PRO A 244 -9.88 -10.96 8.02
N GLY A 245 -8.56 -11.06 7.87
CA GLY A 245 -7.90 -11.07 6.57
C GLY A 245 -6.75 -10.08 6.47
N PHE A 246 -6.13 -10.07 5.29
CA PHE A 246 -5.03 -9.19 4.96
C PHE A 246 -5.51 -7.76 4.72
N ARG A 247 -4.77 -6.79 5.24
CA ARG A 247 -5.11 -5.37 5.23
C ARG A 247 -3.86 -4.51 5.13
N PHE A 248 -4.10 -3.23 4.88
CA PHE A 248 -3.08 -2.19 4.86
C PHE A 248 -3.46 -1.04 5.78
N ALA A 249 -2.46 -0.47 6.43
CA ALA A 249 -2.55 0.80 7.16
C ALA A 249 -1.50 1.73 6.57
N ILE A 250 -1.92 2.91 6.11
CA ILE A 250 -1.03 3.91 5.51
C ILE A 250 -0.86 5.04 6.51
N PHE A 251 0.38 5.41 6.79
CA PHE A 251 0.74 6.52 7.64
C PHE A 251 1.30 7.61 6.73
N ASP A 252 0.52 8.66 6.57
CA ASP A 252 0.82 9.80 5.71
C ASP A 252 1.34 10.96 6.56
N LEU A 253 2.37 11.64 6.06
CA LEU A 253 2.88 12.90 6.60
C LEU A 253 2.97 13.91 5.46
N MET A 254 2.39 15.09 5.65
CA MET A 254 2.49 16.21 4.72
C MET A 254 2.87 17.50 5.43
N THR A 255 3.57 18.38 4.72
CA THR A 255 3.81 19.73 5.26
C THR A 255 2.50 20.48 5.45
N ARG A 256 2.49 21.44 6.38
CA ARG A 256 1.36 22.36 6.52
C ARG A 256 1.08 23.11 5.22
N ASN A 257 2.12 23.55 4.51
CA ASN A 257 2.00 24.35 3.30
C ASN A 257 1.45 23.53 2.11
N THR A 258 1.74 22.23 2.05
CA THR A 258 1.12 21.31 1.06
C THR A 258 -0.40 21.38 1.10
N LEU A 259 -1.02 21.70 2.24
CA LEU A 259 -2.45 21.97 2.31
C LEU A 259 -2.75 23.48 2.36
N MET A 260 -2.12 24.23 3.26
CA MET A 260 -2.56 25.58 3.61
C MET A 260 -2.05 26.71 2.70
N ASP A 261 -1.17 26.42 1.74
CA ASP A 261 -0.66 27.40 0.79
C ASP A 261 -1.00 26.98 -0.65
N ARG A 262 -1.67 27.84 -1.41
CA ARG A 262 -2.15 27.53 -2.77
C ARG A 262 -1.05 27.11 -3.74
N VAL A 263 0.14 27.69 -3.63
CA VAL A 263 1.25 27.53 -4.58
C VAL A 263 2.35 26.62 -4.08
N ALA A 264 2.38 26.34 -2.77
CA ALA A 264 3.34 25.39 -2.21
C ALA A 264 3.18 23.99 -2.85
N PRO A 265 4.29 23.29 -3.11
CA PRO A 265 4.28 22.00 -3.76
C PRO A 265 3.68 20.90 -2.86
N TYR A 266 3.36 19.78 -3.50
CA TYR A 266 3.08 18.53 -2.81
C TYR A 266 4.36 17.98 -2.16
N ASP A 267 4.39 17.89 -0.83
CA ASP A 267 5.51 17.41 -0.03
C ASP A 267 4.99 16.39 0.97
N TYR A 268 5.40 15.14 0.77
CA TYR A 268 4.76 13.96 1.31
C TYR A 268 5.76 12.86 1.66
N ASN A 269 5.50 12.16 2.76
CA ASN A 269 6.12 10.91 3.12
C ASN A 269 5.06 9.91 3.61
N GLY A 270 5.11 8.68 3.12
CA GLY A 270 4.09 7.67 3.35
C GLY A 270 4.67 6.32 3.69
N TRP A 271 4.19 5.69 4.75
CA TRP A 271 4.54 4.31 5.10
C TRP A 271 3.30 3.44 5.05
N LEU A 272 3.33 2.35 4.30
CA LEU A 272 2.20 1.41 4.20
C LEU A 272 2.57 0.08 4.87
N LEU A 273 1.90 -0.22 5.97
CA LEU A 273 2.06 -1.43 6.75
C LEU A 273 1.10 -2.53 6.28
N PRO A 274 1.61 -3.64 5.70
CA PRO A 274 0.81 -4.85 5.55
C PRO A 274 0.61 -5.52 6.91
N TYR A 275 -0.64 -5.86 7.22
CA TYR A 275 -0.98 -6.57 8.46
C TYR A 275 -2.12 -7.57 8.22
N LYS A 276 -2.35 -8.44 9.20
CA LYS A 276 -3.50 -9.36 9.23
C LYS A 276 -4.42 -9.00 10.39
N ILE A 277 -5.72 -9.14 10.17
CA ILE A 277 -6.69 -9.29 11.25
C ILE A 277 -6.88 -10.78 11.50
N GLN A 278 -6.58 -11.22 12.71
CA GLN A 278 -6.75 -12.61 13.15
C GLN A 278 -7.28 -12.61 14.58
N THR A 279 -8.27 -13.46 14.84
CA THR A 279 -8.74 -13.70 16.21
C THR A 279 -7.57 -14.20 17.04
N ALA A 280 -7.37 -13.62 18.22
CA ALA A 280 -6.43 -14.15 19.20
C ALA A 280 -6.77 -15.64 19.43
N ARG A 281 -5.77 -16.50 19.23
CA ARG A 281 -5.88 -17.93 19.56
C ARG A 281 -5.50 -18.15 21.01
#